data_AF-A0A9E1Y7V7-F1
#
_entry.id   AF-A0A9E1Y7V7-F1
#
_cell.length_a   1.000
_cell.length_b   1.000
_cell.length_c   1.000
_cell.angle_alpha   90.00
_cell.angle_beta   90.00
_cell.angle_gamma   90.00
#
_symmetry.space_group_name_H-M   'P 1'
#
loop_
_entity.id
_entity.type
_entity.pdbx_description
1 polymer ?
#
loop_
_entity_poly.entity_id
_entity_poly.type
_entity_poly.pdbx_seq_one_letter_code
_entity_poly.pdbx_strand_id
1 'polypeptide(L)'
;MNKHLINKYSLIILFLMSVVFCQSNDKSIENYKIALRMKLRMKSNPILYMDEPKSALLNKVYQSCNEYILLDEYGAKKVLKNKMTKITNDVKFFSKTKYDKPIRKKEPSNIRYHYFSLKSDID
;
A
#
# COMPACT_ATOMS: atom_id res chain seq x y z
N MET A 1 47.64 8.86 -34.54
CA MET A 1 46.36 8.69 -33.83
C MET A 1 45.49 9.92 -34.06
N ASN A 2 44.36 9.78 -34.75
CA ASN A 2 43.58 10.90 -35.29
C ASN A 2 42.90 11.71 -34.16
N LYS A 3 43.50 12.86 -33.77
CA LYS A 3 42.95 13.80 -32.78
C LYS A 3 41.49 14.19 -33.07
N HIS A 4 41.11 14.23 -34.35
CA HIS A 4 39.77 14.58 -34.78
C HIS A 4 38.70 13.54 -34.42
N LEU A 5 39.07 12.25 -34.35
CA LEU A 5 38.18 11.17 -33.91
C LEU A 5 38.01 11.22 -32.39
N ILE A 6 39.10 11.45 -31.64
CA ILE A 6 39.09 11.55 -30.17
C ILE A 6 38.18 12.71 -29.70
N ASN A 7 38.26 13.87 -30.36
CA ASN A 7 37.41 15.01 -30.03
C ASN A 7 35.92 14.75 -30.34
N LYS A 8 35.60 14.00 -31.40
CA LYS A 8 34.22 13.60 -31.71
C LYS A 8 33.64 12.68 -30.64
N TYR A 9 34.39 11.67 -30.20
CA TYR A 9 33.96 10.77 -29.12
C TYR A 9 33.82 11.51 -27.77
N SER A 10 34.72 12.45 -27.48
CA SER A 10 34.65 13.29 -26.27
C SER A 10 33.35 14.10 -26.21
N LEU A 11 32.94 14.73 -27.33
CA LEU A 11 31.68 15.47 -27.43
C LEU A 11 30.45 14.57 -27.23
N ILE A 12 30.47 13.36 -27.78
CA ILE A 12 29.37 12.39 -27.63
C ILE A 12 29.24 11.94 -26.17
N ILE A 13 30.35 11.68 -25.49
CA ILE A 13 30.37 11.31 -24.06
C ILE A 13 29.83 12.45 -23.20
N LEU A 14 30.23 13.69 -23.48
CA LEU A 14 29.74 14.87 -22.77
C LEU A 14 28.22 15.04 -22.93
N PHE A 15 27.69 14.79 -24.13
CA PHE A 15 26.27 14.84 -24.40
C PHE A 15 25.49 13.74 -23.65
N LEU A 16 26.00 12.50 -23.66
CA LEU A 16 25.41 11.38 -22.91
C LEU A 16 25.36 11.64 -21.40
N MET A 17 26.41 12.23 -20.82
CA MET A 17 26.42 12.57 -19.40
C MET A 17 25.39 13.66 -19.07
N SER A 18 25.21 14.66 -19.93
CA SER A 18 24.23 15.74 -19.71
C SER A 18 22.77 15.24 -19.63
N VAL A 19 22.42 14.20 -20.38
CA VAL A 19 21.08 13.59 -20.38
C VAL A 19 20.77 12.91 -19.03
N VAL A 20 21.78 12.29 -18.40
CA VAL A 20 21.61 11.65 -17.08
C VAL A 20 21.39 12.68 -15.98
N PHE A 21 22.07 13.83 -16.04
CA PHE A 21 21.93 14.89 -15.03
C PHE A 21 20.68 15.77 -15.18
N CYS A 22 20.00 15.74 -16.34
CA CYS A 22 18.81 16.57 -16.58
C CYS A 22 17.50 16.01 -16.01
N GLN A 23 17.52 14.86 -15.33
CA GLN A 23 16.33 14.35 -14.66
C GLN A 23 16.05 15.19 -13.40
N SER A 24 15.16 16.17 -13.52
CA SER A 24 14.65 16.93 -12.39
C SER A 24 13.92 15.99 -11.43
N ASN A 25 14.61 15.57 -10.37
CA ASN A 25 14.10 14.63 -9.38
C ASN A 25 13.24 15.38 -8.35
N ASP A 26 12.09 15.91 -8.79
CA ASP A 26 11.18 16.59 -7.89
C ASP A 26 10.45 15.55 -7.01
N LYS A 27 10.99 15.41 -5.81
CA LYS A 27 10.49 14.49 -4.78
C LYS A 27 9.02 14.73 -4.42
N SER A 28 8.50 15.95 -4.62
CA SER A 28 7.09 16.26 -4.34
C SER A 28 6.15 15.55 -5.32
N ILE A 29 6.43 15.67 -6.61
CA ILE A 29 5.69 15.02 -7.70
C ILE A 29 5.73 13.50 -7.55
N GLU A 30 6.87 12.96 -7.16
CA GLU A 30 7.01 11.52 -6.92
C GLU A 30 6.16 11.05 -5.74
N ASN A 31 6.19 11.78 -4.61
CA ASN A 31 5.37 11.44 -3.43
C ASN A 31 3.87 11.49 -3.74
N TYR A 32 3.42 12.48 -4.51
CA TYR A 32 2.04 12.56 -5.00
C TYR A 32 1.65 11.32 -5.80
N LYS A 33 2.47 10.95 -6.78
CA LYS A 33 2.25 9.74 -7.60
C LYS A 33 2.20 8.49 -6.73
N ILE A 34 3.05 8.39 -5.71
CA ILE A 34 3.06 7.26 -4.77
C ILE A 34 1.74 7.21 -3.98
N ALA A 35 1.31 8.32 -3.38
CA ALA A 35 0.06 8.39 -2.63
C ALA A 35 -1.15 8.01 -3.50
N LEU A 36 -1.19 8.50 -4.74
CA LEU A 36 -2.24 8.17 -5.71
C LEU A 36 -2.25 6.68 -6.07
N ARG A 37 -1.09 6.10 -6.36
CA ARG A 37 -0.97 4.65 -6.66
C ARG A 37 -1.39 3.79 -5.47
N MET A 38 -1.01 4.18 -4.24
CA MET A 38 -1.43 3.49 -3.02
C MET A 38 -2.95 3.49 -2.88
N LYS A 39 -3.59 4.68 -3.00
CA LYS A 39 -5.05 4.82 -2.96
C LYS A 39 -5.74 3.92 -3.99
N LEU A 40 -5.27 3.92 -5.24
CA LEU A 40 -5.84 3.12 -6.32
C LEU A 40 -5.68 1.61 -6.05
N ARG A 41 -4.50 1.16 -5.62
CA ARG A 41 -4.24 -0.25 -5.28
C ARG A 41 -5.06 -0.72 -4.09
N MET A 42 -5.28 0.13 -3.09
CA MET A 42 -6.15 -0.20 -1.96
C MET A 42 -7.61 -0.34 -2.40
N LYS A 43 -8.08 0.53 -3.30
CA LYS A 43 -9.44 0.46 -3.84
C LYS A 43 -9.67 -0.76 -4.73
N SER A 44 -8.66 -1.19 -5.49
CA SER A 44 -8.79 -2.33 -6.42
C SER A 44 -8.76 -3.69 -5.75
N ASN A 45 -8.25 -3.79 -4.51
CA ASN A 45 -8.00 -5.07 -3.83
C ASN A 45 -8.87 -5.22 -2.56
N PRO A 46 -10.15 -5.61 -2.69
CA PRO A 46 -11.05 -5.74 -1.55
C PRO A 46 -10.59 -6.83 -0.55
N ILE A 47 -9.83 -7.83 -1.02
CA ILE A 47 -9.26 -8.90 -0.19
C ILE A 47 -8.41 -8.34 0.96
N LEU A 48 -7.75 -7.20 0.76
CA LEU A 48 -6.91 -6.58 1.80
C LEU A 48 -7.71 -6.13 3.03
N TYR A 49 -9.04 -5.99 2.92
CA TYR A 49 -9.93 -5.60 4.01
C TYR A 49 -10.59 -6.79 4.73
N MET A 50 -10.35 -8.02 4.26
CA MET A 50 -10.95 -9.23 4.88
C MET A 50 -10.29 -9.58 6.23
N ASP A 51 -9.03 -9.21 6.41
CA ASP A 51 -8.30 -9.37 7.67
C ASP A 51 -8.63 -8.21 8.62
N GLU A 52 -9.49 -8.41 9.63
CA GLU A 52 -9.91 -7.36 10.59
C GLU A 52 -8.79 -6.45 11.11
N PRO A 53 -7.68 -6.93 11.72
CA PRO A 53 -6.65 -6.03 12.25
C PRO A 53 -5.93 -5.23 11.17
N LYS A 54 -5.78 -5.81 9.98
CA LYS A 54 -5.13 -5.18 8.83
C LYS A 54 -6.07 -4.19 8.15
N SER A 55 -7.37 -4.48 8.11
CA SER A 55 -8.40 -3.65 7.48
C SER A 55 -8.51 -2.27 8.12
N ALA A 56 -8.46 -2.20 9.46
CA ALA A 56 -8.50 -0.93 10.20
C ALA A 56 -7.28 -0.06 9.90
N LEU A 57 -6.08 -0.67 9.88
CA LEU A 57 -4.84 0.03 9.53
C LEU A 57 -4.85 0.47 8.07
N LEU A 58 -5.35 -0.37 7.18
CA LEU A 58 -5.45 -0.05 5.75
C LEU A 58 -6.38 1.14 5.50
N ASN A 59 -7.52 1.19 6.18
CA ASN A 59 -8.44 2.33 6.14
C ASN A 59 -7.78 3.63 6.61
N LYS A 60 -6.99 3.58 7.69
CA LYS A 60 -6.24 4.73 8.19
C LYS A 60 -5.21 5.22 7.17
N VAL A 61 -4.48 4.30 6.53
CA VAL A 61 -3.52 4.64 5.46
C VAL A 61 -4.25 5.24 4.26
N TYR A 62 -5.37 4.64 3.84
CA TYR A 62 -6.19 5.13 2.73
C TYR A 62 -6.66 6.58 2.95
N GLN A 63 -7.19 6.88 4.14
CA GLN A 63 -7.58 8.23 4.52
C GLN A 63 -6.38 9.18 4.51
N SER A 64 -5.24 8.77 5.05
CA SER A 64 -4.02 9.58 5.06
C SER A 64 -3.52 9.89 3.64
N CYS A 65 -3.63 8.94 2.69
CA CYS A 65 -3.32 9.17 1.28
C CYS A 65 -4.28 10.18 0.64
N ASN A 66 -5.58 10.11 0.94
CA ASN A 66 -6.56 11.10 0.46
C ASN A 66 -6.26 12.50 0.98
N GLU A 67 -6.00 12.63 2.28
CA GLU A 67 -5.61 13.90 2.88
C GLU A 67 -4.34 14.47 2.26
N TYR A 68 -3.34 13.62 2.00
CA TYR A 68 -2.09 14.04 1.37
C TYR A 68 -2.33 14.62 -0.03
N ILE A 69 -3.10 13.92 -0.86
CA ILE A 69 -3.44 14.34 -2.23
C ILE A 69 -4.14 15.71 -2.20
N LEU A 70 -5.16 15.85 -1.35
CA LEU A 70 -5.88 17.12 -1.20
C LEU A 70 -4.95 18.26 -0.74
N LEU A 71 -4.10 18.01 0.25
CA LEU A 71 -3.16 19.03 0.73
C LEU A 71 -2.15 19.45 -0.34
N ASP A 72 -1.74 18.53 -1.22
CA ASP A 72 -0.84 18.83 -2.33
C ASP A 72 -1.56 19.67 -3.40
N GLU A 73 -2.81 19.31 -3.74
CA GLU A 73 -3.67 20.09 -4.64
C GLU A 73 -3.95 21.51 -4.12
N TYR A 74 -4.12 21.68 -2.80
CA TYR A 74 -4.26 22.99 -2.15
C TYR A 74 -2.94 23.75 -1.99
N GLY A 75 -1.78 23.16 -2.34
CA GLY A 75 -0.48 23.82 -2.25
C GLY A 75 0.09 23.94 -0.83
N ALA A 76 -0.39 23.14 0.13
CA ALA A 76 0.03 23.17 1.54
C ALA A 76 1.40 22.49 1.78
N LYS A 77 2.44 22.94 1.07
CA LYS A 77 3.77 22.28 0.99
C LYS A 77 4.47 22.04 2.34
N LYS A 78 4.25 22.90 3.33
CA LYS A 78 4.90 22.80 4.66
C LYS A 78 4.55 21.51 5.42
N VAL A 79 3.34 20.99 5.23
CA VAL A 79 2.82 19.86 6.02
C VAL A 79 3.00 18.52 5.30
N LEU A 80 3.18 18.55 3.97
CA LEU A 80 3.29 17.35 3.13
C LEU A 80 4.41 16.41 3.56
N LYS A 81 5.58 16.94 3.89
CA LYS A 81 6.72 16.09 4.31
C LYS A 81 6.35 15.23 5.53
N ASN A 82 5.72 15.84 6.53
CA ASN A 82 5.33 15.16 7.78
C ASN A 82 4.17 14.16 7.55
N LYS A 83 3.25 14.49 6.64
CA LYS A 83 2.17 13.56 6.25
C LYS A 83 2.71 12.35 5.50
N MET A 84 3.65 12.56 4.58
CA MET A 84 4.28 11.46 3.84
C MET A 84 5.08 10.54 4.77
N THR A 85 5.86 11.08 5.70
CA THR A 85 6.57 10.25 6.68
C THR A 85 5.60 9.45 7.55
N LYS A 86 4.48 10.05 7.97
CA LYS A 86 3.42 9.34 8.69
C LYS A 86 2.84 8.17 7.88
N ILE A 87 2.49 8.41 6.61
CA ILE A 87 2.00 7.36 5.69
C ILE A 87 3.02 6.22 5.60
N THR A 88 4.30 6.53 5.40
CA THR A 88 5.35 5.49 5.30
C THR A 88 5.50 4.68 6.57
N ASN A 89 5.33 5.30 7.75
CA ASN A 89 5.39 4.61 9.03
C ASN A 89 4.17 3.72 9.26
N ASP A 90 2.97 4.20 8.93
CA ASP A 90 1.74 3.41 9.02
C ASP A 90 1.79 2.19 8.07
N VAL A 91 2.34 2.35 6.86
CA VAL A 91 2.57 1.23 5.93
C VAL A 91 3.58 0.21 6.47
N LYS A 92 4.69 0.67 7.07
CA LYS A 92 5.65 -0.22 7.74
C LYS A 92 5.05 -0.97 8.93
N PHE A 93 4.12 -0.33 9.64
CA PHE A 93 3.40 -0.96 10.73
C PHE A 93 2.45 -2.03 10.18
N PHE A 94 1.65 -1.70 9.17
CA PHE A 94 0.78 -2.64 8.45
C PHE A 94 1.55 -3.88 7.97
N SER A 95 2.72 -3.71 7.35
CA SER A 95 3.51 -4.85 6.85
C SER A 95 4.00 -5.79 7.96
N LYS A 96 4.12 -5.30 9.20
CA LYS A 96 4.54 -6.08 10.37
C LYS A 96 3.36 -6.72 11.10
N THR A 97 2.16 -6.17 10.94
CA THR A 97 0.98 -6.70 11.64
C THR A 97 0.62 -8.10 11.14
N LYS A 98 0.61 -9.06 12.08
CA LYS A 98 0.15 -10.42 11.88
C LYS A 98 -1.15 -10.62 12.64
N TYR A 99 -2.06 -11.40 12.06
CA TYR A 99 -3.25 -11.84 12.75
C TYR A 99 -2.92 -13.13 13.51
N ASP A 100 -2.52 -13.00 14.76
CA ASP A 100 -2.41 -14.13 15.69
C ASP A 100 -3.74 -14.24 16.46
N LYS A 101 -4.76 -14.83 15.83
CA LYS A 101 -5.93 -15.25 16.60
C LYS A 101 -5.60 -16.59 17.25
N PRO A 102 -5.69 -16.73 18.58
CA PRO A 102 -5.72 -18.05 19.17
C PRO A 102 -6.96 -18.76 18.61
N ILE A 103 -6.74 -19.80 17.81
CA ILE A 103 -7.82 -20.65 17.31
C ILE A 103 -8.42 -21.30 18.55
N ARG A 104 -9.61 -20.85 18.95
CA ARG A 104 -10.35 -21.49 20.04
C ARG A 104 -10.57 -22.95 19.61
N LYS A 105 -9.91 -23.89 20.29
CA LYS A 105 -10.16 -25.32 20.08
C LYS A 105 -11.65 -25.53 20.27
N LYS A 106 -12.34 -26.04 19.24
CA LYS A 106 -13.74 -26.40 19.37
C LYS A 106 -13.83 -27.45 20.47
N GLU A 107 -14.56 -27.14 21.54
CA GLU A 107 -14.93 -28.16 22.50
C GLU A 107 -15.81 -29.18 21.77
N PRO A 108 -15.50 -30.48 21.82
CA PRO A 108 -16.34 -31.48 21.21
C PRO A 108 -17.71 -31.45 21.90
N SER A 109 -18.75 -31.05 21.18
CA SER A 109 -20.11 -31.19 21.66
C SER A 109 -20.42 -32.68 21.83
N ASN A 110 -20.84 -33.09 23.03
CA ASN A 110 -21.37 -34.44 23.28
C ASN A 110 -22.77 -34.55 22.65
N ILE A 111 -22.82 -34.68 21.33
CA ILE A 111 -24.08 -34.87 20.59
C ILE A 111 -24.45 -36.35 20.74
N ARG A 112 -25.21 -36.67 21.79
CA ARG A 112 -25.96 -37.91 21.85
C ARG A 112 -27.14 -37.74 20.89
N TYR A 113 -27.16 -38.52 19.80
CA TYR A 113 -28.25 -38.51 18.82
C TYR A 113 -29.59 -38.74 19.55
N HIS A 114 -30.38 -37.68 19.73
CA HIS A 114 -31.81 -37.83 19.97
C HIS A 114 -32.43 -38.11 18.62
N TYR A 115 -32.49 -39.39 18.25
CA TYR A 115 -33.36 -39.83 17.17
C TYR A 115 -34.78 -39.47 17.59
N PHE A 116 -35.38 -38.50 16.90
CA PHE A 116 -36.79 -38.20 17.01
C PHE A 116 -37.56 -39.51 16.82
N SER A 117 -38.26 -39.96 17.88
CA SER A 117 -39.27 -40.99 17.73
C SER A 117 -40.38 -40.39 16.87
N LEU A 118 -40.39 -40.73 15.58
CA LEU A 118 -41.58 -40.66 14.76
C LEU A 118 -42.58 -41.68 15.31
N LYS A 119 -43.24 -41.35 16.41
CA LYS A 119 -44.51 -41.96 16.73
C LYS A 119 -45.54 -41.21 15.90
N SER A 120 -45.77 -41.72 14.69
CA SER A 120 -46.94 -41.36 13.92
C SER A 120 -48.14 -41.94 14.66
N ASP A 121 -48.78 -41.15 15.50
CA ASP A 121 -50.15 -41.43 15.89
C ASP A 121 -51.00 -41.12 14.65
N ILE A 122 -51.22 -42.14 13.82
CA ILE A 122 -52.24 -42.13 12.78
C ILE A 122 -53.41 -42.90 13.39
N ASP A 123 -54.52 -42.18 13.57
CA ASP A 123 -55.82 -42.65 14.05
C ASP A 123 -56.39 -43.82 13.23
#